data_AF-A0A2W0GLH5-F1
#
_entry.id   AF-A0A2W0GLH5-F1
#
_cell.length_a   1.000
_cell.length_b   1.000
_cell.length_c   1.000
_cell.angle_alpha   90.00
_cell.angle_beta   90.00
_cell.angle_gamma   90.00
#
_symmetry.space_group_name_H-M   'P 1'
#
loop_
_entity.id
_entity.type
_entity.pdbx_description
1 polymer ?
#
loop_
_entity_poly.entity_id
_entity_poly.type
_entity_poly.pdbx_seq_one_letter_code
_entity_poly.pdbx_strand_id
1 'polypeptide(L)'
;MTIKAKLLALAVLLALFAVNFYAGYLKGWYAHSEKVNSKHAEKNKNAEKAVATSEQKAAAASAEGKVLYRTIYRDVVKYVNDPNHIKCNFDDHAVQLRQRAIDAANNIPGFDEPAVQGK
;
A
#
# COMPACT_ATOMS: atom_id res chain seq x y z
N MET A 1 17.04 44.01 54.98
CA MET A 1 15.93 43.57 54.11
C MET A 1 14.86 42.88 54.93
N THR A 2 13.59 43.24 54.78
CA THR A 2 12.47 42.63 55.50
C THR A 2 12.15 41.22 54.96
N ILE A 3 11.60 40.34 55.81
CA ILE A 3 11.25 38.96 55.43
C ILE A 3 10.29 38.92 54.23
N LYS A 4 9.35 39.88 54.15
CA LYS A 4 8.41 40.03 53.04
C LYS A 4 9.13 40.26 51.69
N ALA A 5 10.18 41.08 51.68
CA ALA A 5 10.96 41.34 50.47
C ALA A 5 11.75 40.10 50.01
N LYS A 6 12.27 39.30 50.96
CA LYS A 6 12.93 38.03 50.64
C LYS A 6 11.96 36.99 50.06
N LEU A 7 10.75 36.89 50.61
CA LEU A 7 9.71 35.99 50.09
C LEU A 7 9.25 36.40 48.69
N LEU A 8 9.07 37.70 48.43
CA LEU A 8 8.75 38.22 47.10
C LEU A 8 9.86 37.89 46.09
N ALA A 9 11.13 38.11 46.45
CA ALA A 9 12.26 37.79 45.59
C ALA A 9 12.34 36.28 45.27
N LEU A 10 12.07 35.42 46.25
CA LEU A 10 12.06 33.97 46.07
C LEU A 10 10.91 33.51 45.18
N ALA A 11 9.72 34.09 45.34
CA ALA A 11 8.57 33.81 44.49
C ALA A 11 8.83 34.21 43.02
N VAL A 12 9.44 35.37 42.78
CA VAL A 12 9.83 35.81 41.43
C VAL A 12 10.87 34.86 40.82
N LEU A 13 11.87 34.43 41.61
CA LEU A 13 12.87 33.46 41.14
C LEU A 13 12.25 32.12 40.75
N LEU A 14 11.32 31.59 41.55
CA LEU A 14 10.62 30.35 41.23
C LEU A 14 9.75 30.47 39.97
N ALA A 15 9.05 31.61 39.81
CA ALA A 15 8.26 31.88 38.62
C ALA A 15 9.14 31.90 37.35
N LEU A 16 10.30 32.57 37.40
CA LEU A 16 11.25 32.60 36.29
C LEU A 16 11.80 31.22 35.95
N PHE A 17 12.06 30.38 36.95
CA PHE A 17 12.49 28.99 36.75
C PHE A 17 11.41 28.16 36.05
N ALA A 18 10.17 28.25 36.53
CA ALA A 18 9.04 27.51 35.94
C ALA A 18 8.80 27.90 34.48
N VAL A 19 8.85 29.20 34.17
CA VAL A 19 8.68 29.69 32.79
C VAL A 19 9.79 29.20 31.87
N ASN A 20 11.06 29.27 32.30
CA ASN A 20 12.18 28.78 31.51
C ASN A 20 12.13 27.27 31.27
N PHE A 21 11.77 26.50 32.30
CA PHE A 21 11.62 25.06 32.18
C PHE A 21 10.50 24.69 31.19
N TYR A 22 9.34 25.34 31.30
CA TYR A 22 8.21 25.12 30.41
C TYR A 22 8.50 25.51 28.96
N ALA A 23 9.18 26.63 28.73
CA ALA A 23 9.60 27.06 27.40
C ALA A 23 10.60 26.07 26.76
N GLY A 24 11.54 25.53 27.55
CA GLY A 24 12.47 24.49 27.09
C GLY A 24 11.75 23.19 26.74
N TYR A 25 10.81 22.76 27.59
CA TYR A 25 9.99 21.57 27.34
C TYR A 25 9.18 21.69 26.04
N LEU A 26 8.48 22.82 25.84
CA LEU A 26 7.73 23.08 24.61
C LEU A 26 8.63 23.03 23.37
N LYS A 27 9.79 23.70 23.41
CA LYS A 27 10.76 23.66 22.30
C LYS A 27 11.21 22.24 21.98
N GLY A 28 11.53 21.44 23.00
CA GLY A 28 11.90 20.03 22.82
C GLY A 28 10.76 19.20 22.23
N TRP A 29 9.53 19.41 22.70
CA TRP A 29 8.33 18.73 22.21
C TRP A 29 8.07 19.03 20.73
N TYR A 30 8.10 20.31 20.34
CA TYR A 30 7.90 20.70 18.94
C TYR A 30 9.00 20.16 18.03
N ALA A 31 10.28 20.26 18.43
CA ALA A 31 11.39 19.72 17.66
C ALA A 31 11.31 18.19 17.48
N HIS A 32 10.86 17.47 18.51
CA HIS A 32 10.63 16.02 18.41
C HIS A 32 9.47 15.71 17.47
N SER A 33 8.34 16.41 17.61
CA SER A 33 7.16 16.25 16.77
C SER A 33 7.47 16.51 15.29
N GLU A 34 8.20 17.57 14.99
CA GLU A 34 8.62 17.91 13.61
C GLU A 34 9.53 16.82 13.01
N LYS A 35 10.47 16.28 13.80
CA LYS A 35 11.33 15.17 13.37
C LYS A 35 10.54 13.88 13.11
N VAL A 36 9.54 13.59 13.94
CA VAL A 36 8.69 12.40 13.76
C VAL A 36 7.80 12.57 12.54
N ASN A 37 7.14 13.72 12.40
CA ASN A 37 6.26 14.01 11.26
C ASN A 37 7.02 14.02 9.93
N SER A 38 8.22 14.60 9.87
CA SER A 38 9.05 14.57 8.66
C SER A 38 9.46 13.15 8.27
N LYS A 39 9.84 12.31 9.25
CA LYS A 39 10.11 10.88 9.00
C LYS A 39 8.88 10.12 8.52
N HIS A 40 7.70 10.39 9.06
CA HIS A 40 6.46 9.77 8.58
C HIS A 40 6.12 10.22 7.16
N ALA A 41 6.27 11.51 6.85
CA ALA A 41 6.07 12.03 5.51
C ALA A 41 7.03 11.40 4.50
N GLU A 42 8.30 11.23 4.86
CA GLU A 42 9.30 10.57 4.01
C GLU A 42 8.94 9.09 3.77
N LYS A 43 8.56 8.36 4.82
CA LYS A 43 8.11 6.96 4.71
C LYS A 43 6.86 6.84 3.85
N ASN A 44 5.88 7.72 4.03
CA ASN A 44 4.66 7.73 3.23
C ASN A 44 4.98 7.98 1.75
N LYS A 45 5.83 8.96 1.44
CA LYS A 45 6.26 9.23 0.07
C LYS A 45 6.98 8.04 -0.58
N ASN A 46 7.78 7.31 0.20
CA ASN A 46 8.45 6.10 -0.30
C ASN A 46 7.46 4.94 -0.50
N ALA A 47 6.49 4.77 0.40
CA ALA A 47 5.42 3.79 0.27
C ALA A 47 4.53 4.10 -0.94
N GLU A 48 4.12 5.36 -1.12
CA GLU A 48 3.34 5.82 -2.28
C GLU A 48 4.06 5.54 -3.60
N LYS A 49 5.38 5.77 -3.68
CA LYS A 49 6.17 5.43 -4.87
C LYS A 49 6.22 3.92 -5.15
N ALA A 50 6.35 3.12 -4.10
CA ALA A 50 6.34 1.66 -4.23
C ALA A 50 4.98 1.16 -4.72
N VAL A 51 3.90 1.69 -4.14
CA VAL A 51 2.51 1.36 -4.51
C VAL A 51 2.18 1.84 -5.92
N ALA A 52 2.54 3.07 -6.28
CA ALA A 52 2.30 3.61 -7.63
C ALA A 52 2.91 2.75 -8.74
N THR A 53 4.10 2.17 -8.49
CA THR A 53 4.74 1.25 -9.44
C THR A 53 3.93 -0.04 -9.60
N SER A 54 3.42 -0.60 -8.49
CA SER A 54 2.54 -1.78 -8.55
C SER A 54 1.17 -1.47 -9.16
N GLU A 55 0.59 -0.31 -8.88
CA GLU A 55 -0.69 0.13 -9.43
C GLU A 55 -0.59 0.37 -10.94
N GLN A 56 0.50 0.99 -11.42
CA GLN A 56 0.75 1.15 -12.85
C GLN A 56 0.90 -0.19 -13.56
N LYS A 57 1.63 -1.15 -12.97
CA LYS A 57 1.74 -2.51 -13.52
C LYS A 57 0.38 -3.22 -13.53
N ALA A 58 -0.41 -3.09 -12.48
CA ALA A 58 -1.75 -3.67 -12.39
C ALA A 58 -2.72 -3.04 -13.42
N ALA A 59 -2.64 -1.72 -13.63
CA ALA A 59 -3.43 -1.02 -14.63
C ALA A 59 -3.05 -1.45 -16.06
N ALA A 60 -1.76 -1.60 -16.36
CA ALA A 60 -1.28 -2.12 -17.65
C ALA A 60 -1.77 -3.55 -17.90
N ALA A 61 -1.60 -4.45 -16.92
CA ALA A 61 -2.08 -5.83 -17.00
C ALA A 61 -3.61 -5.89 -17.20
N SER A 62 -4.36 -5.00 -16.55
CA SER A 62 -5.82 -4.91 -16.71
C SER A 62 -6.23 -4.45 -18.11
N ALA A 63 -5.48 -3.50 -18.70
CA ALA A 63 -5.72 -3.03 -20.07
C ALA A 63 -5.41 -4.12 -21.10
N GLU A 64 -4.29 -4.82 -20.95
CA GLU A 64 -3.92 -5.97 -21.79
C GLU A 64 -4.94 -7.11 -21.68
N GLY A 65 -5.38 -7.43 -20.45
CA GLY A 65 -6.42 -8.42 -20.18
C GLY A 65 -7.74 -8.09 -20.87
N LYS A 66 -8.15 -6.82 -20.90
CA LYS A 66 -9.38 -6.37 -21.61
C LYS A 66 -9.29 -6.57 -23.13
N VAL A 67 -8.12 -6.31 -23.73
CA VAL A 67 -7.89 -6.52 -25.16
C VAL A 67 -7.89 -8.02 -25.50
N LEU A 68 -7.23 -8.83 -24.67
CA LEU A 68 -7.22 -10.29 -24.84
C LEU A 68 -8.63 -10.85 -24.73
N TYR A 69 -9.41 -10.46 -23.72
CA TYR A 69 -10.79 -10.91 -23.53
C TYR A 69 -11.69 -10.56 -24.72
N ARG A 70 -11.62 -9.31 -25.23
CA ARG A 70 -12.39 -8.90 -26.41
C ARG A 70 -12.01 -9.70 -27.65
N THR A 71 -10.73 -10.01 -27.80
CA THR A 71 -10.20 -10.79 -28.93
C THR A 71 -10.69 -12.24 -28.85
N ILE A 72 -10.52 -12.89 -27.69
CA ILE A 72 -11.04 -14.23 -27.45
C ILE A 72 -12.55 -14.29 -27.70
N TYR A 73 -13.32 -13.33 -27.17
CA TYR A 73 -14.76 -13.28 -27.38
C TYR A 73 -15.11 -13.17 -28.87
N ARG A 74 -14.44 -12.28 -29.62
CA ARG A 74 -14.64 -12.13 -31.06
C ARG A 74 -14.30 -13.41 -31.81
N ASP A 75 -13.21 -14.07 -31.45
CA ASP A 75 -12.72 -15.26 -32.14
C ASP A 75 -13.63 -16.46 -31.83
N VAL A 76 -14.14 -16.58 -30.60
CA VAL A 76 -15.16 -17.56 -30.22
C VAL A 76 -16.47 -17.31 -30.98
N VAL A 77 -16.95 -16.07 -31.05
CA VAL A 77 -18.17 -15.73 -31.80
C VAL A 77 -18.01 -16.06 -33.28
N LYS A 78 -16.84 -15.76 -33.88
CA LYS A 78 -16.54 -16.14 -35.27
C LYS A 78 -16.50 -17.65 -35.46
N TYR A 79 -15.85 -18.36 -34.55
CA TYR A 79 -15.74 -19.83 -34.58
C TYR A 79 -17.10 -20.51 -34.48
N VAL A 80 -17.98 -20.04 -33.60
CA VAL A 80 -19.34 -20.59 -33.40
C VAL A 80 -20.26 -20.26 -34.57
N ASN A 81 -20.14 -19.07 -35.17
CA ASN A 81 -21.00 -18.62 -36.27
C ASN A 81 -20.49 -19.03 -37.67
N ASP A 82 -19.40 -19.80 -37.78
CA ASP A 82 -18.91 -20.29 -39.07
C ASP A 82 -19.83 -21.42 -39.59
N PRO A 83 -20.54 -21.22 -40.72
CA PRO A 83 -21.46 -22.21 -41.26
C PRO A 83 -20.78 -23.50 -41.76
N ASN A 84 -19.44 -23.50 -41.92
CA ASN A 84 -18.68 -24.69 -42.32
C ASN A 84 -18.24 -25.56 -41.13
N HIS A 85 -18.47 -25.11 -39.89
CA HIS A 85 -18.01 -25.81 -38.69
C HIS A 85 -19.10 -26.69 -38.07
N ILE A 86 -19.31 -27.87 -38.66
CA ILE A 86 -20.43 -28.79 -38.32
C ILE A 86 -20.12 -29.72 -37.12
N LYS A 87 -18.86 -29.79 -36.68
CA LYS A 87 -18.44 -30.58 -35.49
C LYS A 87 -17.41 -29.84 -34.64
N CYS A 88 -17.79 -29.54 -33.40
CA CYS A 88 -16.87 -29.07 -32.35
C CYS A 88 -16.11 -30.26 -31.74
N ASN A 89 -15.05 -30.73 -32.39
CA ASN A 89 -14.07 -31.62 -31.74
C ASN A 89 -12.95 -30.75 -31.18
N PHE A 90 -12.86 -30.66 -29.86
CA PHE A 90 -11.69 -30.10 -29.19
C PHE A 90 -10.68 -31.22 -28.96
N ASP A 91 -9.41 -30.94 -29.25
CA ASP A 91 -8.31 -31.83 -28.89
C ASP A 91 -8.20 -31.89 -27.36
N ASP A 92 -8.37 -33.09 -26.78
CA ASP A 92 -8.31 -33.33 -25.34
C ASP A 92 -7.00 -32.80 -24.72
N HIS A 93 -5.89 -32.85 -25.46
CA HIS A 93 -4.60 -32.35 -24.99
C HIS A 93 -4.60 -30.82 -24.91
N ALA A 94 -5.24 -30.13 -25.86
CA ALA A 94 -5.41 -28.68 -25.83
C ALA A 94 -6.32 -28.23 -24.68
N VAL A 95 -7.37 -29.00 -24.37
CA VAL A 95 -8.26 -28.75 -23.22
C VAL A 95 -7.50 -28.91 -21.90
N GLN A 96 -6.73 -30.00 -21.73
CA GLN A 96 -5.91 -30.22 -20.53
C GLN A 96 -4.83 -29.16 -20.33
N LEU A 97 -4.19 -28.69 -21.41
CA LEU A 97 -3.18 -27.64 -21.33
C LEU A 97 -3.80 -26.31 -20.88
N ARG A 98 -4.98 -25.98 -21.42
CA ARG A 98 -5.73 -24.77 -21.04
C ARG A 98 -6.19 -24.84 -19.58
N GLN A 99 -6.66 -26.01 -19.13
CA GLN A 99 -7.06 -26.21 -17.74
C GLN A 99 -5.87 -26.01 -16.78
N ARG A 100 -4.71 -26.59 -17.08
CA ARG A 100 -3.48 -26.37 -16.29
C ARG A 100 -3.07 -24.90 -16.23
N ALA A 101 -3.22 -24.16 -17.33
CA ALA A 101 -2.92 -22.73 -17.35
C ALA A 101 -3.91 -21.92 -16.49
N ILE A 102 -5.20 -22.29 -16.47
CA ILE A 102 -6.23 -21.69 -15.61
C ILE A 102 -5.93 -22.00 -14.14
N ASP A 103 -5.62 -23.26 -13.82
CA ASP A 103 -5.33 -23.69 -12.45
C ASP A 103 -4.07 -23.00 -11.91
N ALA A 104 -3.06 -22.76 -12.76
CA ALA A 104 -1.85 -22.02 -12.41
C ALA A 104 -2.06 -20.50 -12.29
N ALA A 105 -3.03 -19.92 -13.03
CA ALA A 105 -3.38 -18.52 -12.89
C ALA A 105 -4.23 -18.24 -11.64
N ASN A 106 -5.05 -19.22 -11.23
CA ASN A 106 -5.90 -19.14 -10.04
C ASN A 106 -5.20 -19.59 -8.75
N ASN A 107 -4.03 -20.22 -8.84
CA ASN A 107 -3.15 -20.49 -7.71
C ASN A 107 -1.81 -19.80 -7.94
N ILE A 108 -1.62 -18.65 -7.32
CA ILE A 108 -0.36 -17.93 -7.29
C ILE A 108 0.43 -18.41 -6.06
N PRO A 109 1.51 -19.19 -6.23
CA PRO A 109 2.32 -19.67 -5.12
C PRO A 109 2.85 -18.49 -4.29
N GLY A 110 2.68 -18.55 -2.97
CA GLY A 110 3.05 -17.47 -2.04
C GLY A 110 2.03 -16.32 -1.89
N PHE A 111 0.94 -16.28 -2.66
CA PHE A 111 -0.15 -15.31 -2.49
C PHE A 111 -1.44 -15.97 -2.01
N ASP A 112 -1.78 -17.14 -2.59
CA ASP A 112 -2.95 -17.94 -2.22
C ASP A 112 -2.66 -18.99 -1.13
N GLU A 113 -1.42 -19.01 -0.63
CA GLU A 113 -1.05 -19.83 0.52
C GLU A 113 -1.74 -19.28 1.78
N PRO A 114 -2.35 -20.14 2.61
CA PRO A 114 -2.91 -19.68 3.88
C PRO A 114 -1.80 -19.00 4.67
N ALA A 115 -2.08 -17.80 5.20
CA ALA A 115 -1.12 -17.03 5.97
C ALA A 115 -0.49 -17.92 7.05
N VAL A 116 0.74 -18.36 6.82
CA VAL A 116 1.50 -19.13 7.79
C VAL A 116 1.77 -18.18 8.95
N GLN A 117 0.97 -18.30 10.01
CA GLN A 117 1.25 -17.62 11.26
C GLN A 117 2.60 -18.12 11.74
N GLY A 118 3.62 -17.25 11.61
CA GLY A 118 4.95 -17.49 12.13
C GLY A 118 4.88 -17.81 13.61
N LYS A 119 5.61 -18.85 14.01
CA LYS A 119 5.71 -19.34 15.38
C LYS A 119 6.35 -18.30 16.30
#